data_AF-A0A2V9JT27-F1
#
_entry.id   AF-A0A2V9JT27-F1
#
_cell.length_a   1.000
_cell.length_b   1.000
_cell.length_c   1.000
_cell.angle_alpha   90.00
_cell.angle_beta   90.00
_cell.angle_gamma   90.00
#
_symmetry.space_group_name_H-M   'P 1'
#
loop_
_entity.id
_entity.type
_entity.pdbx_description
1 polymer ?
#
loop_
_entity_poly.entity_id
_entity_poly.type
_entity_poly.pdbx_seq_one_letter_code
_entity_poly.pdbx_strand_id
1 'polypeptide(L)'
;MKAALEAIDRYLAERAARLFAPVLEHLREVGEARSSTDIEDHFARNFGVEGVTAACEYLADQGLVGKASTPVQLTRKSNTAVEELAFFTLSGKSERDGR
;
A
#
# COMPACT_ATOMS: atom_id res chain seq x y z
N MET A 1 -19.07 23.69 -9.13
CA MET A 1 -18.67 22.66 -8.15
C MET A 1 -17.71 21.62 -8.76
N LYS A 2 -17.97 21.09 -9.97
CA LYS A 2 -17.08 20.12 -10.64
C LYS A 2 -15.63 20.62 -10.85
N ALA A 3 -15.44 21.84 -11.35
CA ALA A 3 -14.11 22.39 -11.61
C ALA A 3 -13.19 22.47 -10.37
N ALA A 4 -13.75 22.67 -9.17
CA ALA A 4 -12.98 22.69 -7.94
C ALA A 4 -12.49 21.29 -7.55
N LEU A 5 -13.35 20.28 -7.69
CA LEU A 5 -12.98 18.88 -7.43
C LEU A 5 -11.95 18.39 -8.44
N GLU A 6 -12.13 18.67 -9.74
CA GLU A 6 -11.16 18.31 -10.78
C GLU A 6 -9.79 18.96 -10.56
N ALA A 7 -9.76 20.20 -10.03
CA ALA A 7 -8.51 20.87 -9.69
C ALA A 7 -7.81 20.19 -8.50
N ILE A 8 -8.56 19.75 -7.49
CA ILE A 8 -8.03 19.01 -6.34
C ILE A 8 -7.49 17.66 -6.78
N ASP A 9 -8.28 16.90 -7.55
CA ASP A 9 -7.89 15.57 -8.04
C ASP A 9 -6.59 15.65 -8.85
N ARG A 10 -6.49 16.63 -9.76
CA ARG A 10 -5.27 16.86 -10.54
C ARG A 10 -4.09 17.23 -9.67
N TYR A 11 -4.29 18.13 -8.71
CA TYR A 11 -3.23 18.55 -7.79
C TYR A 11 -2.69 17.37 -6.97
N LEU A 12 -3.57 16.48 -6.50
CA LEU A 12 -3.17 15.27 -5.79
C LEU A 12 -2.43 14.29 -6.71
N ALA A 13 -2.97 14.02 -7.90
CA ALA A 13 -2.38 13.07 -8.85
C ALA A 13 -0.98 13.50 -9.31
N GLU A 14 -0.80 14.78 -9.68
CA GLU A 14 0.50 15.34 -10.11
C GLU A 14 1.57 15.27 -9.02
N ARG A 15 1.16 15.18 -7.75
CA ARG A 15 2.05 15.24 -6.59
C ARG A 15 2.07 13.95 -5.77
N ALA A 16 1.34 12.91 -6.19
CA ALA A 16 1.13 11.69 -5.41
C ALA A 16 2.47 11.07 -4.98
N ALA A 17 3.44 10.94 -5.90
CA ALA A 17 4.76 10.39 -5.59
C ALA A 17 5.50 11.15 -4.48
N ARG A 18 5.32 12.48 -4.39
CA ARG A 18 5.95 13.31 -3.36
C ARG A 18 5.16 13.32 -2.06
N LEU A 19 3.82 13.43 -2.14
CA LEU A 19 2.95 13.50 -0.98
C LEU A 19 2.95 12.18 -0.20
N PHE A 20 3.06 11.06 -0.90
CA PHE A 20 3.09 9.72 -0.32
C PHE A 20 4.49 9.09 -0.35
N ALA A 21 5.55 9.91 -0.43
CA ALA A 21 6.92 9.41 -0.44
C ALA A 21 7.23 8.43 0.72
N PRO A 22 6.78 8.65 1.97
CA PRO A 22 7.02 7.69 3.05
C PRO A 22 6.48 6.28 2.78
N VAL A 23 5.30 6.18 2.17
CA VAL A 23 4.68 4.88 1.81
C VAL A 23 5.47 4.20 0.70
N LEU A 24 5.82 4.96 -0.35
CA LEU A 24 6.58 4.45 -1.49
C LEU A 24 8.00 4.01 -1.08
N GLU A 25 8.65 4.77 -0.21
CA GLU A 25 9.96 4.44 0.35
C GLU A 25 9.89 3.19 1.22
N HIS A 26 8.92 3.11 2.13
CA HIS A 26 8.72 1.93 2.97
C HIS A 26 8.55 0.65 2.13
N LEU A 27 7.64 0.66 1.15
CA LEU A 27 7.41 -0.51 0.30
C LEU A 27 8.67 -0.87 -0.52
N ARG A 28 9.45 0.13 -0.96
CA ARG A 28 10.69 -0.09 -1.70
C ARG A 28 11.78 -0.70 -0.83
N GLU A 29 11.90 -0.24 0.41
CA GLU A 29 12.86 -0.75 1.39
C GLU A 29 12.55 -2.19 1.78
N VAL A 30 11.26 -2.52 1.94
CA VAL A 30 10.84 -3.88 2.23
C VAL A 30 11.05 -4.80 1.02
N GLY A 31 10.78 -4.32 -0.20
CA GLY A 31 11.10 -5.02 -1.44
C GLY A 31 10.19 -6.21 -1.78
N GLU A 32 9.20 -6.50 -0.94
CA GLU A 32 8.19 -7.54 -1.12
C GLU A 32 6.78 -7.03 -0.76
N ALA A 33 5.76 -7.83 -1.08
CA ALA A 33 4.38 -7.49 -0.73
C ALA A 33 4.18 -7.50 0.79
N ARG A 34 3.55 -6.44 1.31
CA ARG A 34 3.20 -6.31 2.73
C ARG A 34 1.72 -6.14 2.92
N SER A 35 1.17 -6.85 3.91
CA SER A 35 -0.24 -6.84 4.20
C SER A 35 -0.70 -5.48 4.75
N SER A 36 -1.99 -5.17 4.63
CA SER A 36 -2.58 -3.94 5.15
C SER A 36 -2.30 -3.77 6.65
N THR A 37 -2.44 -4.83 7.45
CA THR A 37 -2.18 -4.80 8.89
C THR A 37 -0.72 -4.46 9.18
N ASP A 38 0.23 -5.09 8.47
CA ASP A 38 1.66 -4.80 8.64
C ASP A 38 1.99 -3.35 8.32
N ILE A 39 1.38 -2.81 7.26
CA ILE A 39 1.58 -1.42 6.84
C ILE A 39 0.98 -0.46 7.87
N GLU A 40 -0.27 -0.66 8.30
CA GLU A 40 -0.91 0.16 9.34
C GLU A 40 -0.10 0.12 10.64
N ASP A 41 0.30 -1.07 11.09
CA ASP A 41 1.11 -1.23 12.31
C ASP A 41 2.45 -0.49 12.19
N HIS A 42 3.12 -0.57 11.03
CA HIS A 42 4.37 0.15 10.81
C HIS A 42 4.16 1.66 10.93
N PHE A 43 3.13 2.21 10.27
CA PHE A 43 2.92 3.65 10.25
C PHE A 43 2.37 4.20 11.57
N ALA A 44 1.50 3.45 12.24
CA ALA A 44 1.02 3.80 13.57
C ALA A 44 2.16 3.85 14.58
N ARG A 45 3.06 2.85 14.58
CA ARG A 45 4.15 2.76 15.56
C ARG A 45 5.30 3.73 15.29
N ASN A 46 5.65 3.97 14.04
CA ASN A 46 6.83 4.78 13.69
C ASN A 46 6.50 6.25 13.43
N PHE A 47 5.28 6.56 12.99
CA PHE A 47 4.88 7.90 12.58
C PHE A 47 3.61 8.42 13.28
N GLY A 48 2.88 7.57 14.01
CA GLY A 48 1.61 7.94 14.65
C GLY A 48 0.49 8.23 13.65
N VAL A 49 0.54 7.60 12.47
CA VAL A 49 -0.42 7.79 11.38
C VAL A 49 -1.23 6.52 11.16
N GLU A 50 -2.54 6.68 11.00
CA GLU A 50 -3.50 5.61 10.68
C GLU A 50 -4.16 5.86 9.31
N GLY A 51 -4.80 4.83 8.76
CA GLY A 51 -5.53 4.91 7.49
C GLY A 51 -4.63 4.85 6.27
N VAL A 52 -3.42 4.30 6.44
CA VAL A 52 -2.43 4.20 5.36
C VAL A 52 -2.86 3.22 4.29
N THR A 53 -3.71 2.24 4.62
CA THR A 53 -4.32 1.33 3.65
C THR A 53 -5.05 2.10 2.55
N ALA A 54 -5.84 3.11 2.90
CA ALA A 54 -6.56 3.92 1.92
C ALA A 54 -5.60 4.72 1.02
N ALA A 55 -4.47 5.17 1.57
CA ALA A 55 -3.41 5.80 0.78
C ALA A 55 -2.78 4.80 -0.20
N CYS A 56 -2.49 3.58 0.24
CA CYS A 56 -1.99 2.51 -0.63
C CYS A 56 -2.99 2.14 -1.73
N GLU A 57 -4.29 2.10 -1.42
CA GLU A 57 -5.35 1.88 -2.41
C GLU A 57 -5.38 2.99 -3.46
N TYR A 58 -5.34 4.25 -3.03
CA TYR A 58 -5.25 5.39 -3.93
C TYR A 58 -4.00 5.30 -4.83
N LEU A 59 -2.83 5.00 -4.27
CA LEU A 59 -1.60 4.85 -5.03
C LEU A 59 -1.66 3.71 -6.03
N ALA A 60 -2.34 2.61 -5.70
CA ALA A 60 -2.55 1.50 -6.63
C ALA A 60 -3.45 1.91 -7.78
N ASP A 61 -4.50 2.67 -7.50
CA ASP A 61 -5.41 3.21 -8.52
C ASP A 61 -4.72 4.25 -9.41
N GLN A 62 -3.70 4.96 -8.88
CA GLN A 62 -2.79 5.82 -9.66
C GLN A 62 -1.69 5.03 -10.40
N GLY A 63 -1.60 3.71 -10.23
CA GLY A 63 -0.58 2.87 -10.85
C GLY A 63 0.85 3.08 -10.32
N LEU A 64 0.99 3.51 -9.06
CA LEU A 64 2.28 3.74 -8.40
C LEU A 64 2.73 2.54 -7.55
N VAL A 65 1.78 1.74 -7.06
CA VAL A 65 2.03 0.49 -6.32
C VAL A 65 1.14 -0.63 -6.89
N GLY A 66 1.51 -1.88 -6.64
CA GLY A 66 0.69 -3.05 -6.96
C GLY A 66 -0.16 -3.49 -5.78
N LYS A 67 -1.30 -4.14 -6.08
CA LYS A 67 -2.16 -4.83 -5.12
C LYS A 67 -1.93 -6.34 -5.24
N ALA A 68 -1.88 -7.04 -4.11
CA ALA A 68 -1.73 -8.49 -4.00
C ALA A 68 -2.60 -9.02 -2.85
N SER A 69 -2.62 -10.34 -2.69
CA SER A 69 -3.15 -11.03 -1.51
C SER A 69 -2.01 -11.79 -0.86
N THR A 70 -1.89 -11.70 0.46
CA THR A 70 -0.87 -12.44 1.23
C THR A 70 -1.51 -13.18 2.40
N PRO A 71 -1.08 -14.42 2.71
CA PRO A 71 -1.58 -15.15 3.85
C PRO A 71 -1.04 -14.56 5.16
N VAL A 72 -1.94 -14.22 6.09
CA VAL A 72 -1.62 -13.69 7.42
C VAL A 72 -2.29 -14.55 8.49
N GLN A 73 -1.58 -14.78 9.60
CA GLN A 73 -2.15 -15.50 10.74
C GLN A 73 -2.95 -14.56 11.64
N LEU A 74 -4.22 -14.89 11.91
CA LEU A 74 -5.11 -14.12 12.80
C LEU A 74 -4.54 -13.94 14.21
N THR A 75 -3.86 -14.97 14.71
CA THR A 75 -3.15 -14.94 16.00
C THR A 75 -1.94 -15.87 15.91
N ARG A 76 -0.96 -15.69 16.79
CA ARG A 76 0.23 -16.57 16.89
C ARG A 76 -0.09 -18.06 17.09
N LYS A 77 -1.32 -18.41 17.49
CA LYS A 77 -1.79 -19.79 17.74
C LYS A 77 -2.79 -20.29 16.70
N SER A 78 -3.07 -19.51 15.66
CA SER A 78 -4.01 -19.91 14.62
C SER A 78 -3.39 -20.99 13.73
N ASN A 79 -4.12 -22.08 13.49
CA ASN A 79 -3.74 -23.10 12.50
C ASN A 79 -4.23 -22.75 11.09
N THR A 80 -4.94 -21.63 10.93
CA THR A 80 -5.50 -21.18 9.65
C THR A 80 -4.95 -19.80 9.32
N ALA A 81 -4.41 -19.67 8.10
CA ALA A 81 -4.04 -18.39 7.50
C ALA A 81 -5.25 -17.79 6.78
N VAL A 82 -5.39 -16.47 6.86
CA VAL A 82 -6.40 -15.69 6.15
C VAL A 82 -5.68 -14.86 5.10
N GLU A 83 -6.25 -14.80 3.91
CA GLU A 83 -5.78 -13.94 2.85
C GLU A 83 -6.09 -12.47 3.17
N GLU A 84 -5.05 -11.64 3.20
CA GLU A 84 -5.14 -10.22 3.47
C GLU A 84 -4.68 -9.40 2.26
N LEU A 85 -5.33 -8.25 2.04
CA LEU A 85 -4.90 -7.27 1.04
C LEU A 85 -3.46 -6.84 1.33
N ALA A 86 -2.63 -6.81 0.29
CA ALA A 86 -1.23 -6.45 0.38
C ALA A 86 -0.81 -5.51 -0.75
N PHE A 87 0.28 -4.79 -0.52
CA PHE A 87 0.83 -3.82 -1.47
C PHE A 87 2.32 -4.00 -1.67
N PHE A 88 2.81 -3.71 -2.88
CA PHE A 88 4.23 -3.79 -3.24
C PHE A 88 4.62 -2.69 -4.25
N THR A 89 5.90 -2.36 -4.34
CA THR A 89 6.37 -1.40 -5.35
C THR A 89 6.43 -2.03 -6.74
N LEU A 90 6.00 -1.30 -7.76
CA LEU A 90 6.05 -1.77 -9.15
C LEU A 90 7.47 -1.81 -9.75
N SER A 91 8.46 -1.28 -9.04
CA SER A 91 9.88 -1.34 -9.43
C SER A 91 10.48 -2.75 -9.34
N GLY A 92 9.74 -3.74 -8.83
CA GLY A 92 10.09 -5.15 -8.85
C GLY A 92 8.97 -5.99 -9.44
N LYS A 93 8.95 -6.17 -10.77
CA LYS A 93 8.29 -7.35 -11.37
C LYS A 93 9.02 -8.60 -10.85
N SER A 94 8.54 -9.20 -9.78
CA SER A 94 8.81 -10.61 -9.50
C SER A 94 7.80 -11.42 -10.30
N GLU A 95 8.22 -11.89 -11.47
CA GLU A 95 7.57 -12.92 -12.29
C GLU A 95 7.52 -14.28 -11.55
N ARG A 96 6.79 -14.36 -10.44
CA ARG A 96 6.55 -15.62 -9.73
C ARG A 96 5.09 -15.73 -9.30
N ASP A 97 4.22 -15.80 -10.28
CA ASP A 97 3.03 -16.64 -10.17
C ASP A 97 2.83 -17.35 -11.52
N GLY A 98 3.03 -18.66 -11.50
CA GLY A 98 3.29 -19.46 -12.70
C GLY A 98 4.03 -20.75 -12.38
N ARG A 99 3.55 -21.51 -11.39
CA ARG A 99 3.76 -22.97 -11.31
C ARG A 99 2.69 -23.61 -10.45
#